data_AF-A0A7V1DNH7-F1
#
_entry.id   AF-A0A7V1DNH7-F1
#
_cell.length_a   1.000
_cell.length_b   1.000
_cell.length_c   1.000
_cell.angle_alpha   90.00
_cell.angle_beta   90.00
_cell.angle_gamma   90.00
#
_symmetry.space_group_name_H-M   'P 1'
#
loop_
_entity.id
_entity.type
_entity.pdbx_description
1 polymer ?
#
loop_
_entity_poly.entity_id
_entity_poly.type
_entity_poly.pdbx_seq_one_letter_code
_entity_poly.pdbx_strand_id
1 'polypeptide(L)'
;MVVGDDAQSIYSFRGANFRNILEFPQRFPDARVVTIEENYRSTQPILDLANAILAEAREGYGKQLFTRRTRGEPPFLVATPDERTQSQFVCQQILEFREQGYALNDIAVLMRSSFHSFDLELELAQHRIPFVKRGGYRLVESAHVKDLLAHLRLIANPFDVVSWHRV
;
A
#
# COMPACT_ATOMS: atom_id res chain seq x y z
N MET A 1 23.86 5.13 -10.23
CA MET A 1 22.82 6.04 -9.69
C MET A 1 21.81 5.19 -8.94
N VAL A 2 21.47 5.55 -7.70
CA VAL A 2 20.41 4.91 -6.91
C VAL A 2 19.40 5.97 -6.49
N VAL A 3 18.14 5.57 -6.34
CA VAL A 3 17.06 6.43 -5.85
C VAL A 3 16.30 5.64 -4.81
N GLY A 4 15.99 6.26 -3.67
CA GLY A 4 15.30 5.60 -2.57
C GLY A 4 14.77 6.59 -1.57
N ASP A 5 13.81 6.12 -0.77
CA ASP A 5 13.24 6.82 0.37
C ASP A 5 13.39 5.88 1.58
N ASP A 6 14.26 6.26 2.50
CA ASP A 6 14.55 5.59 3.76
C ASP A 6 13.30 5.43 4.65
N ALA A 7 12.43 6.45 4.69
CA ALA A 7 11.18 6.44 5.42
C ALA A 7 10.10 5.51 4.80
N GLN A 8 10.29 5.06 3.55
CA GLN A 8 9.35 4.18 2.84
C GLN A 8 9.82 2.72 2.77
N SER A 9 10.85 2.33 3.55
CA SER A 9 11.34 0.95 3.60
C SER A 9 10.41 0.02 4.41
N ILE A 10 9.35 -0.48 3.79
CA ILE A 10 8.32 -1.32 4.44
C ILE A 10 8.51 -2.84 4.26
N TYR A 11 9.59 -3.29 3.60
CA TYR A 11 9.82 -4.71 3.24
C TYR A 11 10.88 -5.43 4.12
N SER A 12 11.13 -4.96 5.34
CA SER A 12 12.12 -5.58 6.24
C SER A 12 11.84 -7.06 6.54
N PHE A 13 10.57 -7.45 6.60
CA PHE A 13 10.13 -8.84 6.75
C PHE A 13 10.52 -9.76 5.57
N ARG A 14 10.95 -9.19 4.43
CA ARG A 14 11.50 -9.91 3.27
C ARG A 14 13.00 -9.70 3.11
N GLY A 15 13.68 -9.20 4.14
CA GLY A 15 15.13 -8.98 4.14
C GLY A 15 15.58 -7.62 3.60
N ALA A 16 14.68 -6.67 3.33
CA ALA A 16 15.09 -5.32 2.96
C ALA A 16 15.75 -4.62 4.16
N ASN A 17 16.89 -3.96 3.93
CA ASN A 17 17.60 -3.21 4.96
C ASN A 17 17.71 -1.73 4.56
N PHE A 18 17.05 -0.85 5.30
CA PHE A 18 17.06 0.61 5.07
C PHE A 18 18.46 1.21 5.22
N ARG A 19 19.36 0.57 5.98
CA ARG A 19 20.75 1.02 6.12
C ARG A 19 21.49 1.07 4.78
N ASN A 20 21.07 0.29 3.79
CA ASN A 20 21.69 0.31 2.47
C ASN A 20 21.63 1.70 1.80
N ILE A 21 20.58 2.48 2.02
CA ILE A 21 20.47 3.83 1.47
C ILE A 21 21.17 4.86 2.38
N LEU A 22 21.04 4.72 3.70
CA LEU A 22 21.68 5.62 4.67
C LEU A 22 23.22 5.55 4.62
N GLU A 23 23.75 4.35 4.40
CA GLU A 23 25.19 4.11 4.36
C GLU A 23 25.81 4.33 2.98
N PHE A 24 24.99 4.65 1.96
CA PHE A 24 25.44 4.80 0.58
C PHE A 24 26.55 5.86 0.42
N PRO A 25 26.46 7.06 1.04
CA PRO A 25 27.53 8.06 0.92
C PRO A 25 28.85 7.63 1.57
N GLN A 26 28.81 6.76 2.60
CA GLN A 26 30.05 6.23 3.21
C GLN A 26 30.70 5.15 2.35
N ARG A 27 29.88 4.34 1.66
CA ARG A 27 30.38 3.28 0.75
C ARG A 27 30.88 3.84 -0.58
N PHE A 28 30.35 4.97 -1.01
CA PHE A 28 30.71 5.64 -2.26
C PHE A 28 30.99 7.13 -2.00
N PRO A 29 32.19 7.50 -1.49
CA PRO A 29 32.52 8.87 -1.10
C PRO A 29 32.40 9.90 -2.23
N ASP A 30 32.64 9.48 -3.47
CA ASP A 30 32.53 10.34 -4.66
C ASP A 30 31.07 10.53 -5.14
N ALA A 31 30.10 9.89 -4.47
CA ALA A 31 28.70 10.00 -4.85
C ALA A 31 28.13 11.37 -4.47
N ARG A 32 27.52 12.04 -5.43
CA ARG A 32 26.71 13.24 -5.17
C ARG A 32 25.36 12.85 -4.58
N VAL A 33 25.06 13.36 -3.39
CA VAL A 33 23.74 13.23 -2.76
C VAL A 33 22.84 14.39 -3.22
N VAL A 34 21.62 14.06 -3.66
CA VAL A 34 20.60 15.04 -4.02
C VAL A 34 19.32 14.68 -3.27
N THR A 35 18.86 15.58 -2.41
CA THR A 35 17.62 15.42 -1.65
C THR A 35 16.48 16.12 -2.39
N ILE A 36 15.33 15.45 -2.51
CA ILE A 36 14.12 16.00 -3.12
C ILE A 36 13.06 16.11 -2.03
N GLU A 37 12.74 17.35 -1.65
CA GLU A 37 11.79 17.65 -0.55
C GLU A 37 10.46 18.21 -1.05
N GLU A 38 10.44 18.76 -2.27
CA GLU A 38 9.22 19.29 -2.87
C GLU A 38 8.32 18.14 -3.34
N ASN A 39 7.15 18.03 -2.73
CA ASN A 39 6.13 17.05 -3.04
C ASN A 39 5.08 17.63 -4.00
N TYR A 40 4.87 16.95 -5.12
CA TYR A 40 3.90 17.35 -6.15
C TYR A 40 2.56 16.60 -6.05
N ARG A 41 2.46 15.59 -5.18
CA ARG A 41 1.30 14.69 -5.05
C ARG A 41 0.28 15.19 -4.02
N SER A 42 0.72 15.49 -2.81
CA SER A 42 -0.12 15.76 -1.64
C SER A 42 -0.22 17.26 -1.37
N THR A 43 -1.23 17.65 -0.58
CA THR A 43 -1.42 19.02 -0.08
C THR A 43 -0.60 19.24 1.19
N GLN A 44 -0.35 20.50 1.56
CA GLN A 44 0.44 20.80 2.75
C GLN A 44 -0.12 20.19 4.05
N PRO A 45 -1.45 20.23 4.33
CA PRO A 45 -1.99 19.58 5.53
C PRO A 45 -1.74 18.07 5.63
N ILE A 46 -1.70 17.35 4.50
CA ILE A 46 -1.35 15.93 4.47
C ILE A 46 0.15 15.73 4.77
N LEU A 47 1.01 16.60 4.21
CA LEU A 47 2.45 16.54 4.46
C LEU A 47 2.81 16.92 5.89
N ASP A 48 2.07 17.85 6.51
CA ASP A 48 2.27 18.24 7.90
C ASP A 48 2.04 17.03 8.83
N LEU A 49 0.96 16.27 8.62
CA LEU A 49 0.74 15.01 9.34
C LEU A 49 1.85 13.99 9.10
N ALA A 50 2.27 13.81 7.83
CA ALA A 50 3.34 12.88 7.50
C ALA A 50 4.67 13.26 8.17
N ASN A 51 5.06 14.54 8.11
CA ASN A 51 6.26 15.07 8.75
C ASN A 51 6.19 14.90 10.28
N ALA A 52 5.04 15.14 10.89
CA ALA A 52 4.85 14.95 12.33
C ALA A 52 5.04 13.47 12.74
N ILE A 53 4.50 12.52 11.97
CA ILE A 53 4.71 11.09 12.22
C ILE A 53 6.18 10.71 12.05
N LEU A 54 6.86 11.27 11.03
CA LEU A 54 8.27 10.98 10.78
C LEU A 54 9.21 11.55 11.84
N ALA A 55 8.86 12.68 12.45
CA ALA A 55 9.65 13.28 13.53
C ALA A 55 9.73 12.39 14.78
N GLU A 56 8.73 11.52 15.00
CA GLU A 56 8.69 10.55 16.09
C GLU A 56 9.48 9.25 15.79
N ALA A 57 9.99 9.10 14.56
CA ALA A 57 10.75 7.93 14.20
C ALA A 57 12.10 7.90 14.94
N ARG A 58 12.46 6.73 15.49
CA ARG A 58 13.74 6.54 16.19
C ARG A 58 14.96 6.77 15.29
N GLU A 59 14.80 6.47 14.01
CA GLU A 59 15.81 6.71 12.99
C GLU A 59 15.54 8.11 12.43
N GLY A 60 16.51 9.03 12.59
CA GLY A 60 16.35 10.43 12.20
C GLY A 60 16.32 10.60 10.69
N TYR A 61 15.12 10.70 10.12
CA TYR A 61 14.94 11.04 8.71
C TYR A 61 15.14 12.55 8.51
N GLY A 62 16.31 12.95 8.01
CA GLY A 62 16.74 14.35 7.93
C GLY A 62 16.11 15.19 6.81
N LYS A 63 14.86 14.91 6.41
CA LYS A 63 14.17 15.62 5.32
C LYS A 63 12.80 16.11 5.76
N GLN A 64 12.42 17.30 5.32
CA GLN A 64 11.10 17.87 5.60
C GLN A 64 10.36 18.13 4.29
N LEU A 65 9.25 17.40 4.09
CA LEU A 65 8.49 17.50 2.85
C LEU A 65 7.64 18.77 2.83
N PHE A 66 7.64 19.50 1.72
CA PHE A 66 6.79 20.68 1.51
C PHE A 66 6.14 20.65 0.14
N THR A 67 5.10 21.46 -0.06
CA THR A 67 4.43 21.59 -1.37
C THR A 67 3.94 23.00 -1.64
N ARG A 68 3.80 23.35 -2.92
CA ARG A 68 3.09 24.57 -3.36
C ARG A 68 1.57 24.39 -3.34
N ARG A 69 1.07 23.16 -3.15
CA ARG A 69 -0.37 22.81 -3.08
C ARG A 69 -0.91 23.06 -1.67
N THR A 70 -1.16 24.33 -1.34
CA THR A 70 -1.55 24.74 0.03
C THR A 70 -3.04 24.59 0.33
N ARG A 71 -3.90 24.45 -0.69
CA ARG A 71 -5.35 24.22 -0.49
C ARG A 71 -5.63 22.75 -0.24
N GLY A 72 -6.38 22.44 0.82
CA GLY A 72 -6.85 21.11 1.14
C GLY A 72 -7.34 21.04 2.59
N GLU A 73 -8.14 20.04 2.90
CA GLU A 73 -8.59 19.78 4.27
C GLU A 73 -7.52 18.95 5.02
N PRO A 74 -7.38 19.16 6.34
CA PRO A 74 -6.53 18.31 7.16
C PRO A 74 -7.08 16.88 7.22
N PRO A 75 -6.21 15.86 7.27
CA PRO A 75 -6.66 14.51 7.57
C PRO A 75 -7.35 14.47 8.94
N PHE A 76 -8.42 13.69 9.04
CA PHE A 76 -9.16 13.51 10.29
C PHE A 76 -9.15 12.04 10.72
N LEU A 77 -9.35 11.82 12.02
CA LEU A 77 -9.44 10.50 12.64
C LEU A 77 -10.86 10.28 13.14
N VAL A 78 -11.44 9.13 12.81
CA VAL A 78 -12.75 8.71 13.31
C VAL A 78 -12.59 7.44 14.12
N ALA A 79 -13.05 7.49 15.38
CA ALA A 79 -13.16 6.31 16.22
C ALA A 79 -14.55 5.71 16.07
N THR A 80 -14.62 4.44 15.67
CA THR A 80 -15.86 3.68 15.57
C THR A 80 -15.95 2.64 16.69
N PRO A 81 -17.15 2.27 17.15
CA PRO A 81 -17.33 1.29 18.23
C PRO A 81 -16.94 -0.13 17.82
N ASP A 82 -17.10 -0.48 16.53
CA ASP A 82 -16.78 -1.80 15.98
C ASP A 82 -16.41 -1.71 14.49
N GLU A 83 -15.99 -2.87 13.94
CA GLU A 83 -15.60 -3.02 12.53
C GLU A 83 -16.77 -2.75 11.57
N ARG A 84 -17.98 -3.16 11.95
CA ARG A 84 -19.18 -2.94 11.12
C ARG A 84 -19.47 -1.46 10.94
N THR A 85 -19.43 -0.71 12.04
CA THR A 85 -19.65 0.74 12.04
C THR A 85 -18.53 1.45 11.27
N GLN A 86 -17.29 0.92 11.33
CA GLN A 86 -16.19 1.39 10.50
C GLN A 86 -16.50 1.24 9.00
N SER A 87 -16.94 0.06 8.57
CA SER A 87 -17.29 -0.19 7.17
C SER A 87 -18.45 0.67 6.69
N GLN A 88 -19.49 0.81 7.51
CA GLN A 88 -20.64 1.69 7.23
C GLN A 88 -20.21 3.14 7.08
N PHE A 89 -19.35 3.63 7.98
CA PHE A 89 -18.78 4.97 7.87
C PHE A 89 -18.00 5.16 6.57
N VAL A 90 -17.13 4.21 6.20
CA VAL A 90 -16.35 4.28 4.95
C VAL A 90 -17.27 4.28 3.72
N CYS A 91 -18.29 3.41 3.68
CA CYS A 91 -19.28 3.38 2.59
C CYS A 91 -20.03 4.70 2.49
N GLN A 92 -20.45 5.27 3.62
CA GLN A 92 -21.13 6.57 3.65
C GLN A 92 -20.23 7.68 3.09
N GLN A 93 -18.96 7.74 3.49
CA GLN A 93 -18.01 8.72 2.95
C GLN A 93 -17.78 8.56 1.45
N ILE A 94 -17.70 7.31 0.94
CA ILE A 94 -17.56 7.06 -0.50
C ILE A 94 -18.78 7.59 -1.27
N LEU A 95 -19.99 7.39 -0.73
CA LEU A 95 -21.22 7.89 -1.35
C LEU A 95 -21.27 9.42 -1.34
N GLU A 96 -20.91 10.05 -0.22
CA GLU A 96 -20.84 11.52 -0.11
C GLU A 96 -19.85 12.11 -1.11
N PHE A 97 -18.64 11.54 -1.25
CA PHE A 97 -17.69 12.00 -2.26
C PHE A 97 -18.22 11.78 -3.69
N ARG A 98 -18.90 10.67 -3.95
CA ARG A 98 -19.53 10.44 -5.25
C ARG A 98 -20.60 11.49 -5.56
N GLU A 99 -21.42 11.87 -4.57
CA GLU A 99 -22.43 12.93 -4.69
C GLU A 99 -21.82 14.31 -4.91
N GLN A 100 -20.64 14.56 -4.35
CA GLN A 100 -19.84 15.75 -4.63
C GLN A 100 -19.15 15.73 -6.01
N GLY A 101 -19.28 14.64 -6.77
CA GLY A 101 -18.80 14.52 -8.14
C GLY A 101 -17.44 13.84 -8.31
N TYR A 102 -16.86 13.28 -7.25
CA TYR A 102 -15.63 12.50 -7.36
C TYR A 102 -15.88 11.15 -8.05
N ALA A 103 -14.98 10.74 -8.94
CA ALA A 103 -15.05 9.42 -9.53
C ALA A 103 -14.64 8.36 -8.51
N LEU A 104 -15.29 7.19 -8.51
CA LEU A 104 -14.94 6.10 -7.60
C LEU A 104 -13.49 5.63 -7.77
N ASN A 105 -12.91 5.80 -8.97
CA ASN A 105 -11.50 5.47 -9.24
C ASN A 105 -10.51 6.44 -8.57
N ASP A 106 -10.96 7.59 -8.08
CA ASP A 106 -10.14 8.54 -7.32
C ASP A 106 -10.13 8.22 -5.82
N ILE A 107 -10.94 7.23 -5.38
CA ILE A 107 -11.07 6.85 -3.99
C ILE A 107 -10.40 5.49 -3.76
N ALA A 108 -9.53 5.43 -2.75
CA ALA A 108 -8.87 4.19 -2.34
C ALA A 108 -9.01 3.98 -0.84
N VAL A 109 -9.33 2.74 -0.45
CA VAL A 109 -9.32 2.30 0.96
C VAL A 109 -8.09 1.42 1.17
N LEU A 110 -7.22 1.82 2.10
CA LEU A 110 -6.00 1.11 2.45
C LEU A 110 -6.18 0.38 3.77
N MET A 111 -5.75 -0.88 3.82
CA MET A 111 -5.88 -1.73 5.01
C MET A 111 -4.54 -2.40 5.30
N ARG A 112 -4.29 -2.70 6.59
CA ARG A 112 -3.05 -3.37 6.99
C ARG A 112 -2.99 -4.82 6.53
N SER A 113 -4.14 -5.50 6.52
CA SER A 113 -4.26 -6.90 6.18
C SER A 113 -5.53 -7.16 5.38
N SER A 114 -5.46 -8.13 4.46
CA SER A 114 -6.55 -8.47 3.54
C SER A 114 -7.75 -9.14 4.22
N PHE A 115 -7.61 -9.61 5.46
CA PHE A 115 -8.76 -10.19 6.18
C PHE A 115 -9.72 -9.10 6.70
N HIS A 116 -9.23 -7.90 6.98
CA HIS A 116 -10.08 -6.78 7.42
C HIS A 116 -11.03 -6.29 6.32
N SER A 117 -10.79 -6.64 5.05
CA SER A 117 -11.61 -6.13 3.95
C SER A 117 -12.97 -6.82 3.83
N PHE A 118 -13.18 -7.98 4.46
CA PHE A 118 -14.39 -8.78 4.24
C PHE A 118 -15.68 -8.03 4.60
N ASP A 119 -15.70 -7.41 5.78
CA ASP A 119 -16.87 -6.66 6.25
C ASP A 119 -17.18 -5.45 5.35
N LEU A 120 -16.13 -4.71 4.95
CA LEU A 120 -16.26 -3.60 4.00
C LEU A 120 -16.74 -4.05 2.61
N GLU A 121 -16.25 -5.19 2.11
CA GLU A 121 -16.69 -5.75 0.82
C GLU A 121 -18.19 -6.07 0.83
N LEU A 122 -18.69 -6.61 1.95
CA LEU A 122 -20.11 -6.89 2.11
C LEU A 122 -20.94 -5.60 2.13
N GLU A 123 -20.50 -4.59 2.87
CA GLU A 123 -21.20 -3.29 2.97
C GLU A 123 -21.22 -2.56 1.61
N LEU A 124 -20.07 -2.52 0.90
CA LEU A 124 -19.98 -1.96 -0.45
C LEU A 124 -20.94 -2.67 -1.42
N ALA A 125 -21.03 -4.00 -1.34
CA ALA A 125 -21.93 -4.79 -2.15
C ALA A 125 -23.41 -4.51 -1.83
N GLN A 126 -23.76 -4.38 -0.55
CA GLN A 126 -25.12 -4.01 -0.12
C GLN A 126 -25.55 -2.65 -0.70
N HIS A 127 -24.64 -1.68 -0.73
CA HIS A 127 -24.87 -0.35 -1.32
C HIS A 127 -24.66 -0.29 -2.84
N ARG A 128 -24.37 -1.43 -3.50
CA ARG A 128 -24.09 -1.53 -4.94
C ARG A 128 -22.98 -0.58 -5.41
N ILE A 129 -21.96 -0.38 -4.57
CA ILE A 129 -20.79 0.43 -4.91
C ILE A 129 -19.78 -0.47 -5.62
N PRO A 130 -19.45 -0.21 -6.91
CA PRO A 130 -18.45 -1.02 -7.61
C PRO A 130 -17.06 -0.76 -7.02
N PHE A 131 -16.32 -1.83 -6.75
CA PHE A 131 -14.98 -1.77 -6.19
C PHE A 131 -14.05 -2.81 -6.81
N VAL A 132 -12.74 -2.61 -6.65
CA VAL A 132 -11.71 -3.58 -7.06
C VAL A 132 -10.81 -3.88 -5.88
N LYS A 133 -10.80 -5.14 -5.43
CA LYS A 133 -9.87 -5.61 -4.41
C LYS A 133 -8.50 -5.91 -5.04
N ARG A 134 -7.44 -5.27 -4.54
CA ARG A 134 -6.05 -5.59 -4.89
C ARG A 134 -5.36 -6.26 -3.71
N GLY A 135 -4.67 -7.39 -3.95
CA GLY A 135 -3.95 -8.12 -2.91
C GLY A 135 -4.71 -9.27 -2.23
N GLY A 136 -5.64 -9.92 -2.95
CA GLY A 136 -6.29 -11.17 -2.53
C GLY A 136 -5.65 -12.42 -3.15
N TYR A 137 -6.33 -13.57 -3.01
CA TYR A 137 -5.92 -14.84 -3.64
C TYR A 137 -5.68 -14.64 -5.13
N ARG A 138 -4.49 -15.01 -5.60
CA ARG A 138 -4.17 -14.92 -7.03
C ARG A 138 -4.88 -16.05 -7.77
N LEU A 139 -5.23 -15.83 -9.04
CA LEU A 139 -5.79 -16.89 -9.90
C LEU A 139 -4.89 -18.14 -9.90
N VAL A 140 -3.57 -17.96 -9.97
CA VAL A 140 -2.55 -19.03 -9.90
C VAL A 140 -2.49 -19.75 -8.55
N GLU A 141 -3.15 -19.23 -7.52
CA GLU A 141 -3.23 -19.87 -6.20
C GLU A 141 -4.46 -20.77 -6.07
N SER A 142 -5.43 -20.68 -6.99
CA SER A 142 -6.60 -21.57 -7.06
C SER A 142 -6.17 -23.03 -7.27
N ALA A 143 -6.84 -23.95 -6.58
CA ALA A 143 -6.53 -25.38 -6.63
C ALA A 143 -6.52 -25.91 -8.08
N HIS A 144 -7.60 -25.68 -8.82
CA HIS A 144 -7.74 -26.14 -10.21
C HIS A 144 -6.66 -25.57 -11.14
N VAL A 145 -6.27 -24.31 -10.95
CA VAL A 145 -5.21 -23.67 -11.76
C VAL A 145 -3.84 -24.28 -11.42
N LYS A 146 -3.56 -24.52 -10.15
CA LYS A 146 -2.33 -25.18 -9.74
C LYS A 146 -2.24 -26.62 -10.23
N ASP A 147 -3.36 -27.34 -10.32
CA ASP A 147 -3.41 -28.71 -10.83
C ASP A 147 -3.07 -28.75 -12.32
N LEU A 148 -3.66 -27.84 -13.11
CA LEU A 148 -3.29 -27.66 -14.52
C LEU A 148 -1.81 -27.30 -14.68
N LEU A 149 -1.31 -26.36 -13.88
CA LEU A 149 0.10 -25.94 -13.92
C LEU A 149 1.04 -27.10 -13.56
N ALA A 150 0.67 -27.98 -12.64
CA ALA A 150 1.48 -29.15 -12.30
C ALA A 150 1.59 -30.13 -13.48
N HIS A 151 0.50 -30.41 -14.19
CA HIS A 151 0.55 -31.22 -15.41
C HIS A 151 1.48 -30.60 -16.47
N LEU A 152 1.37 -29.29 -16.72
CA LEU A 152 2.24 -28.59 -17.67
C LEU A 152 3.71 -28.61 -17.25
N ARG A 153 3.98 -28.51 -15.94
CA ARG A 153 5.34 -28.62 -15.39
C ARG A 153 5.92 -30.01 -15.57
N LEU A 154 5.13 -31.06 -15.42
CA LEU A 154 5.61 -32.44 -15.66
C LEU A 154 5.90 -32.70 -17.13
N ILE A 155 5.11 -32.13 -18.05
CA ILE A 155 5.41 -32.20 -19.49
C ILE A 155 6.73 -31.49 -19.81
N ALA A 156 6.97 -30.32 -19.22
CA ALA A 156 8.19 -29.53 -19.44
C ALA A 156 9.42 -30.09 -18.69
N ASN A 157 9.22 -30.64 -17.51
CA ASN A 157 10.23 -31.23 -16.64
C ASN A 157 9.65 -32.43 -15.88
N PRO A 158 9.84 -33.66 -16.41
CA PRO A 158 9.37 -34.89 -15.76
C PRO A 158 10.00 -35.17 -14.39
N PHE A 159 11.08 -34.48 -14.01
CA PHE A 159 11.75 -34.65 -12.72
C PHE A 159 11.22 -33.72 -11.62
N ASP A 160 10.17 -32.94 -11.87
CA ASP A 160 9.54 -32.09 -10.84
C ASP A 160 8.72 -32.94 -9.85
N VAL A 161 9.39 -33.40 -8.80
CA VAL A 161 8.82 -34.21 -7.70
C VAL A 161 7.65 -33.51 -7.01
N VAL A 162 7.68 -32.17 -6.90
CA VAL A 162 6.60 -31.41 -6.24
C VAL A 162 5.33 -31.46 -7.07
N SER A 163 5.46 -31.35 -8.40
CA SER A 163 4.32 -31.46 -9.32
C SER A 163 3.76 -32.89 -9.35
N TRP A 164 4.61 -33.92 -9.28
CA TRP A 164 4.15 -35.32 -9.14
C TRP A 164 3.36 -35.59 -7.87
N HIS A 165 3.75 -35.01 -6.74
CA HIS A 165 2.98 -35.17 -5.49
C HIS A 165 1.62 -34.47 -5.51
N ARG A 166 1.38 -33.59 -6.48
CA ARG A 166 0.14 -32.82 -6.59
C ARG A 166 -0.91 -33.50 -7.47
N VAL A 167 -0.50 -34.16 -8.54
CA VAL A 167 -1.39 -34.70 -9.60
C VAL A 167 -1.73 -36.17 -9.39
#